data_AF-A0A0Q7NET8-F1
#
_entry.id   AF-A0A0Q7NET8-F1
#
_cell.length_a   1.000
_cell.length_b   1.000
_cell.length_c   1.000
_cell.angle_alpha   90.00
_cell.angle_beta   90.00
_cell.angle_gamma   90.00
#
_symmetry.space_group_name_H-M   'P 1'
#
loop_
_entity.id
_entity.type
_entity.pdbx_description
1 polymer ?
#
loop_
_entity_poly.entity_id
_entity_poly.type
_entity_poly.pdbx_seq_one_letter_code
_entity_poly.pdbx_strand_id
1 'polypeptide(L)'
;MLENPVGRGKIVRVNDGVPTELVRYVVASTGLPERVAARVVADIVGYFDETAEQFVRRRHAELQSREMRNAEIWRRLETELAERPVAAPSFTERQLRRIVYG
;
A
#
# COMPACT_ATOMS: atom_id res chain seq x y z
N MET A 1 -23.36 -17.00 -20.16
CA MET A 1 -22.06 -17.12 -20.86
C MET A 1 -21.60 -15.70 -21.18
N LEU A 2 -20.70 -15.02 -20.47
CA LEU A 2 -19.81 -15.38 -19.37
C LEU A 2 -19.80 -14.23 -18.34
N GLU A 3 -19.65 -14.63 -17.08
CA GLU A 3 -19.62 -13.79 -15.88
C GLU A 3 -18.34 -12.96 -15.84
N ASN A 4 -18.45 -11.69 -15.46
CA ASN A 4 -17.30 -10.81 -15.24
C ASN A 4 -17.02 -10.81 -13.73
N PRO A 5 -15.99 -11.52 -13.22
CA PRO A 5 -15.75 -11.59 -11.80
C PRO A 5 -15.20 -10.25 -11.33
N VAL A 6 -16.05 -9.49 -10.63
CA VAL A 6 -15.65 -8.34 -9.81
C VAL A 6 -14.49 -8.80 -8.93
N GLY A 7 -13.30 -8.30 -9.24
CA GLY A 7 -12.09 -8.56 -8.48
C GLY A 7 -12.35 -8.21 -7.02
N ARG A 8 -12.51 -9.24 -6.20
CA ARG A 8 -12.36 -9.14 -4.75
C ARG A 8 -10.90 -8.82 -4.51
N GLY A 9 -10.55 -7.54 -4.60
CA GLY A 9 -9.35 -7.03 -3.95
C GLY A 9 -9.51 -7.39 -2.49
N LYS A 10 -8.81 -8.43 -2.04
CA LYS A 10 -8.68 -8.70 -0.61
C LYS A 10 -8.16 -7.40 -0.03
N ILE A 11 -8.95 -6.81 0.88
CA ILE A 11 -8.47 -5.79 1.79
C ILE A 11 -7.34 -6.48 2.55
N VAL A 12 -6.10 -6.31 2.07
CA VAL A 12 -4.93 -6.71 2.83
C VAL A 12 -4.88 -5.69 3.95
N ARG A 13 -5.51 -6.05 5.08
CA ARG A 13 -5.27 -5.37 6.33
C ARG A 13 -3.80 -5.58 6.63
N VAL A 14 -3.00 -4.55 6.40
CA VAL A 14 -1.61 -4.52 6.86
C VAL A 14 -1.53 -4.45 8.39
N ASN A 15 -2.68 -4.33 9.09
CA ASN A 15 -2.75 -3.98 10.50
C ASN A 15 -3.34 -5.04 11.45
N ASP A 16 -3.33 -6.32 11.09
CA ASP A 16 -3.69 -7.40 12.03
C ASP A 16 -2.43 -7.93 12.76
N GLY A 17 -1.69 -7.03 13.44
CA GLY A 17 -0.48 -7.37 14.18
C GLY A 17 0.72 -7.78 13.32
N VAL A 18 1.92 -7.74 13.89
CA VAL A 18 3.13 -8.23 13.22
C VAL A 18 2.86 -9.66 12.71
N PRO A 19 2.93 -9.94 11.39
CA PRO A 19 2.62 -11.28 10.90
C PRO A 19 3.61 -12.27 11.49
N THR A 20 3.16 -13.14 12.41
CA THR A 20 4.01 -14.13 13.09
C THR A 20 4.80 -14.99 12.10
N GLU A 21 4.24 -15.25 10.92
CA GLU A 21 4.93 -15.94 9.82
C GLU A 21 6.11 -15.17 9.25
N LEU A 22 6.01 -13.84 9.14
CA LEU A 22 7.08 -13.00 8.64
C LEU A 22 8.25 -12.96 9.63
N VAL A 23 7.95 -12.91 10.93
CA VAL A 23 8.98 -13.01 11.98
C VAL A 23 9.68 -14.36 11.92
N ARG A 24 8.94 -15.47 11.82
CA ARG A 24 9.51 -16.81 11.65
C ARG A 24 10.42 -16.90 10.42
N TYR A 25 9.98 -16.36 9.30
CA TYR A 25 10.76 -16.34 8.07
C TYR A 25 12.07 -15.54 8.22
N VAL A 26 12.01 -14.38 8.86
CA VAL A 26 13.20 -13.54 9.12
C VAL A 26 14.18 -14.26 10.06
N VAL A 27 13.69 -14.87 11.15
CA VAL A 27 14.53 -15.68 12.06
C VAL A 27 15.23 -16.80 11.28
N ALA A 28 14.49 -17.54 10.46
CA ALA A 28 15.03 -18.66 9.69
C ALA A 28 16.06 -18.24 8.63
N SER A 29 15.86 -17.09 7.99
CA SER A 29 16.71 -16.62 6.89
C SER A 29 17.94 -15.82 7.33
N THR A 30 17.91 -15.22 8.53
CA THR A 30 18.98 -14.32 9.01
C THR A 30 19.70 -14.83 10.26
N GLY A 31 19.11 -15.78 10.99
CA GLY A 31 19.62 -16.24 12.28
C GLY A 31 19.44 -15.22 13.41
N LEU A 32 18.68 -14.14 13.19
CA LEU A 32 18.41 -13.15 14.23
C LEU A 32 17.59 -13.76 15.37
N PRO A 33 17.82 -13.34 16.63
CA PRO A 33 16.95 -13.71 17.74
C PRO A 33 15.52 -13.25 17.48
N GLU A 34 14.54 -14.07 17.86
CA GLU A 34 13.11 -13.82 17.58
C GLU A 34 12.64 -12.42 18.01
N ARG A 35 13.06 -11.97 19.19
CA ARG A 35 12.75 -10.62 19.69
C ARG A 35 13.29 -9.51 18.76
N VAL A 36 14.49 -9.70 18.21
CA VAL A 36 15.12 -8.72 17.31
C VAL A 36 14.43 -8.73 15.95
N ALA A 37 14.16 -9.92 15.40
CA ALA A 37 13.41 -10.07 14.16
C ALA A 37 12.01 -9.44 14.27
N ALA A 38 11.29 -9.68 15.37
CA ALA A 38 9.98 -9.07 15.62
C ALA A 38 10.03 -7.54 15.64
N ARG A 39 11.06 -6.96 16.26
CA ARG A 39 11.26 -5.50 16.29
C ARG A 39 11.55 -4.94 14.89
N VAL A 40 12.45 -5.56 14.15
CA VAL A 40 12.78 -5.14 12.77
C VAL A 40 11.54 -5.21 11.88
N VAL A 41 10.76 -6.29 11.97
CA VAL A 41 9.51 -6.40 11.22
C VAL A 41 8.51 -5.32 11.65
N ALA A 42 8.37 -5.05 12.96
CA ALA A 42 7.49 -3.99 13.45
C ALA A 42 7.95 -2.60 12.96
N ASP A 43 9.25 -2.32 12.94
CA ASP A 43 9.81 -1.05 12.47
C ASP A 43 9.58 -0.89 10.96
N ILE A 44 9.77 -1.95 10.17
CA ILE A 44 9.55 -1.94 8.73
C ILE A 44 8.06 -1.82 8.41
N VAL A 45 7.20 -2.63 9.06
CA VAL A 45 5.74 -2.55 8.88
C VAL A 45 5.24 -1.19 9.31
N GLY A 46 5.70 -0.66 10.45
CA GLY A 46 5.38 0.69 10.92
C GLY A 46 5.84 1.78 9.95
N TYR A 47 7.02 1.61 9.33
CA TYR A 47 7.51 2.48 8.27
C TYR A 47 6.62 2.41 7.01
N PHE A 48 6.01 1.26 6.72
CA PHE A 48 5.10 1.06 5.59
C PHE A 48 3.60 1.16 5.94
N ASP A 49 3.24 1.60 7.16
CA ASP A 49 1.85 1.59 7.64
C ASP A 49 0.94 2.60 6.90
N GLU A 50 1.51 3.47 6.06
CA GLU A 50 0.73 4.22 5.09
C GLU A 50 0.15 3.28 4.03
N THR A 51 -1.13 2.91 4.22
CA THR A 51 -1.91 2.16 3.24
C THR A 51 -1.90 2.88 1.89
N ALA A 52 -2.08 2.12 0.81
CA ALA A 52 -2.11 2.71 -0.52
C ALA A 52 -3.20 3.79 -0.67
N GLU A 53 -4.31 3.66 0.06
CA GLU A 53 -5.38 4.66 0.08
C GLU A 53 -4.99 5.94 0.84
N GLN A 54 -4.32 5.82 2.00
CA GLN A 54 -3.81 6.97 2.74
C GLN A 54 -2.76 7.73 1.92
N PHE A 55 -1.86 7.00 1.27
CA PHE A 55 -0.89 7.56 0.32
C PHE A 55 -1.61 8.34 -0.79
N VAL A 56 -2.60 7.75 -1.45
CA VAL A 56 -3.36 8.39 -2.53
C VAL A 56 -4.01 9.69 -2.05
N ARG A 57 -4.64 9.70 -0.87
CA ARG A 57 -5.29 10.91 -0.32
C ARG A 57 -4.29 12.03 -0.02
N ARG A 58 -3.22 11.72 0.72
CA ARG A 58 -2.18 12.69 1.08
C ARG A 58 -1.52 13.24 -0.19
N ARG A 59 -1.11 12.35 -1.08
CA ARG A 59 -0.36 12.72 -2.29
C ARG A 59 -1.19 13.50 -3.29
N HIS A 60 -2.48 13.15 -3.44
CA HIS A 60 -3.41 13.96 -4.23
C HIS A 60 -3.51 15.38 -3.68
N ALA A 61 -3.70 15.55 -2.37
CA ALA A 61 -3.79 16.87 -1.75
C ALA A 61 -2.51 17.71 -1.96
N GLU A 62 -1.33 17.10 -1.84
CA GLU A 62 -0.04 17.74 -2.12
C GLU A 62 0.15 18.17 -3.57
N LEU A 63 -0.35 17.39 -4.53
CA LEU A 63 -0.24 17.72 -5.95
C LEU A 63 -1.29 18.76 -6.37
N GLN A 64 -2.49 18.69 -5.78
CA GLN A 64 -3.56 19.66 -5.99
C GLN A 64 -3.19 21.03 -5.41
N SER A 65 -2.51 21.09 -4.27
CA SER A 65 -2.02 22.37 -3.71
C SER A 65 -0.93 23.04 -4.55
N ARG A 66 -0.33 22.29 -5.48
CA ARG A 66 0.61 22.81 -6.50
C ARG A 66 -0.09 23.16 -7.82
N GLU A 67 -1.43 23.26 -7.80
CA GLU A 67 -2.27 23.59 -8.95
C GLU A 67 -2.14 22.61 -10.15
N MET A 68 -1.69 21.39 -9.89
CA MET A 68 -1.56 20.38 -10.94
C MET A 68 -2.93 19.90 -11.41
N ARG A 69 -3.09 19.66 -12.71
CA ARG A 69 -4.40 19.25 -13.27
C ARG A 69 -4.75 17.83 -12.82
N ASN A 70 -6.02 17.58 -12.49
CA ASN A 70 -6.47 16.25 -12.03
C ASN A 70 -6.05 15.10 -12.94
N ALA A 71 -6.11 15.28 -14.27
CA ALA A 71 -5.68 14.27 -15.23
C ALA A 71 -4.17 13.96 -15.18
N GLU A 72 -3.36 14.91 -14.74
CA GLU A 72 -1.93 14.71 -14.49
C GLU A 72 -1.70 14.04 -13.12
N ILE A 73 -2.50 14.42 -12.11
CA ILE A 73 -2.44 13.83 -10.77
C ILE A 73 -2.70 12.32 -10.83
N TRP A 74 -3.71 11.87 -11.58
CA TRP A 74 -4.01 10.45 -11.68
C TRP A 74 -2.88 9.64 -12.31
N ARG A 75 -2.36 10.10 -13.46
CA ARG A 75 -1.22 9.45 -14.13
C ARG A 75 0.01 9.39 -13.23
N ARG A 76 0.26 10.46 -12.48
CA ARG A 76 1.39 10.53 -11.55
C ARG A 76 1.23 9.55 -10.39
N LEU A 77 0.03 9.46 -9.80
CA LEU A 77 -0.28 8.52 -8.74
C LEU A 77 -0.14 7.06 -9.21
N GLU A 78 -0.59 6.74 -10.42
CA GLU A 78 -0.41 5.39 -11.00
C GLU A 78 1.07 5.00 -11.10
N THR A 79 1.93 5.94 -11.54
CA THR A 79 3.38 5.71 -11.62
C THR A 79 4.01 5.57 -10.23
N GLU A 80 3.72 6.49 -9.31
CA GLU A 80 4.28 6.47 -7.96
C GLU A 80 3.84 5.23 -7.16
N LEU A 81 2.63 4.71 -7.40
CA LEU A 81 2.14 3.47 -6.79
C LEU A 81 2.85 2.23 -7.34
N ALA A 82 3.18 2.20 -8.63
CA ALA A 82 3.90 1.09 -9.26
C ALA A 82 5.35 0.97 -8.76
N GLU A 83 5.94 2.08 -8.29
CA GLU A 83 7.30 2.14 -7.76
C GLU A 83 7.38 1.85 -6.24
N ARG A 84 6.25 1.62 -5.54
CA ARG A 84 6.28 1.42 -4.08
C ARG A 84 6.98 0.09 -3.71
N PRO A 85 7.86 0.10 -2.69
CA PRO A 85 8.63 -1.08 -2.27
C PRO A 85 7.79 -2.26 -1.76
N VAL A 86 6.59 -1.98 -1.24
CA VAL A 86 5.61 -3.00 -0.83
C VAL A 86 4.49 -2.96 -1.86
N ALA A 87 4.21 -4.11 -2.48
CA ALA A 87 3.28 -4.25 -3.59
C ALA A 87 1.93 -3.57 -3.30
N ALA A 88 1.81 -2.32 -3.74
CA ALA A 88 0.56 -1.59 -3.69
C ALA A 88 -0.40 -2.22 -4.71
N PRO A 89 -1.70 -2.35 -4.39
CA PRO A 89 -2.69 -2.74 -5.38
C PRO A 89 -2.62 -1.78 -6.58
N SER A 90 -2.70 -2.32 -7.79
CA SER A 90 -2.90 -1.48 -8.97
C SER A 90 -4.31 -0.91 -8.94
N PHE A 91 -4.42 0.42 -9.00
CA PHE A 91 -5.69 1.12 -9.05
C PHE A 91 -5.92 1.67 -10.45
N THR A 92 -7.14 1.50 -10.94
CA THR A 92 -7.65 2.28 -12.07
C THR A 92 -7.95 3.71 -11.64
N GLU A 93 -7.94 4.67 -12.56
CA GLU A 93 -8.37 6.04 -12.30
C GLU A 93 -9.72 6.12 -11.57
N ARG A 94 -10.69 5.27 -11.95
CA ARG A 94 -12.01 5.23 -11.29
C ARG A 94 -11.91 4.86 -9.81
N GLN A 95 -11.02 3.92 -9.45
CA GLN A 95 -10.78 3.54 -8.06
C GLN A 95 -10.05 4.64 -7.30
N LEU A 96 -9.06 5.30 -7.92
CA LEU A 96 -8.37 6.45 -7.33
C LEU A 96 -9.35 7.59 -6.99
N ARG A 97 -10.25 7.93 -7.93
CA ARG A 97 -11.28 8.95 -7.71
C ARG A 97 -12.21 8.59 -6.56
N ARG A 98 -12.57 7.31 -6.41
CA ARG A 98 -13.39 6.86 -5.27
C ARG A 98 -12.64 6.94 -3.93
N ILE A 99 -11.34 6.70 -3.91
CA ILE A 99 -10.53 6.84 -2.68
C ILE A 99 -10.49 8.30 -2.20
N VAL A 100 -10.45 9.25 -3.14
CA VAL A 100 -10.32 10.69 -2.86
C VAL A 100 -11.67 11.37 -2.62
N TYR A 101 -12.69 11.06 -3.42
CA TYR A 101 -13.98 11.76 -3.42
C TYR A 101 -15.17 10.92 -2.95
N GLY A 102 -14.98 9.61 -2.77
CA GLY A 102 -16.03 8.67 -2.40
C GLY A 102 -16.14 8.42 -0.91
#